data_AF-A0A6A7LTW6-F1
#
_entry.id   AF-A0A6A7LTW6-F1
#
_cell.length_a   1.000
_cell.length_b   1.000
_cell.length_c   1.000
_cell.angle_alpha   90.00
_cell.angle_beta   90.00
_cell.angle_gamma   90.00
#
_symmetry.space_group_name_H-M   'P 1'
#
loop_
_entity.id
_entity.type
_entity.pdbx_description
1 polymer ?
#
loop_
_entity_poly.entity_id
_entity_poly.type
_entity_poly.pdbx_seq_one_letter_code
_entity_poly.pdbx_strand_id
1 'polypeptide(L)'
;MQRAMYPPHTEDLERLAAFFDQVDTTKLEGMEEVGEVPDQDLVNVSLRLPRRDVEVLRRAAAQEGLPASTFMRWVLRRFVRGLTAGKR
;
A
#
# COMPACT_ATOMS: atom_id res chain seq x y z
N MET A 1 24.88 -15.41 27.33
CA MET A 1 23.63 -14.63 27.32
C MET A 1 23.92 -13.34 26.56
N GLN A 2 23.42 -13.20 25.33
CA GLN A 2 23.59 -11.98 24.53
C GLN A 2 22.54 -10.96 24.98
N ARG A 3 22.95 -9.69 25.10
CA ARG A 3 22.14 -8.59 25.64
C ARG A 3 21.24 -8.07 24.52
N ALA A 4 19.92 -8.03 24.73
CA ALA A 4 18.98 -7.48 23.75
C ALA A 4 19.34 -6.03 23.40
N MET A 5 19.34 -5.71 22.11
CA MET A 5 19.68 -4.39 21.58
C MET A 5 18.39 -3.70 21.10
N TYR A 6 17.95 -2.70 21.86
CA TYR A 6 16.79 -1.88 21.53
C TYR A 6 17.22 -0.60 20.81
N PRO A 7 16.40 -0.06 19.89
CA PRO A 7 16.67 1.23 19.29
C PRO A 7 16.68 2.35 20.34
N PRO A 8 17.50 3.41 20.16
CA PRO A 8 17.54 4.52 21.08
C PRO A 8 16.19 5.25 21.06
N HIS A 9 15.55 5.42 22.22
CA HIS A 9 14.38 6.30 22.35
C HIS A 9 14.85 7.76 22.29
N THR A 10 14.85 8.33 21.09
CA THR A 10 15.26 9.72 20.83
C THR A 10 14.37 10.35 19.77
N GLU A 11 14.04 11.63 19.92
CA GLU A 11 13.37 12.44 18.88
C GLU A 11 14.37 13.01 17.86
N ASP A 12 15.67 12.80 18.09
CA ASP A 12 16.76 13.21 17.20
C ASP A 12 16.91 12.22 16.02
N LEU A 13 16.47 12.67 14.84
CA LEU A 13 16.47 11.90 13.61
C LEU A 13 17.88 11.50 13.15
N GLU A 14 18.90 12.35 13.37
CA GLU A 14 20.27 12.10 12.94
C GLU A 14 20.90 10.98 13.78
N ARG A 15 20.64 11.00 15.09
CA ARG A 15 21.09 9.92 15.99
C ARG A 15 20.39 8.60 15.71
N LEU A 16 19.11 8.65 15.33
CA LEU A 16 18.38 7.45 14.95
C LEU A 16 18.94 6.84 13.66
N ALA A 17 19.22 7.67 12.64
CA ALA A 17 19.83 7.23 11.39
C ALA A 17 21.21 6.60 11.62
N ALA A 18 22.09 7.28 12.37
CA ALA A 18 23.43 6.78 12.67
C ALA A 18 23.42 5.44 13.42
N PHE A 19 22.39 5.18 14.25
CA PHE A 19 22.20 3.90 14.93
C PHE A 19 21.87 2.78 13.92
N PHE A 20 20.95 3.02 12.99
CA PHE A 20 20.55 2.01 12.00
C PHE A 20 21.64 1.72 10.96
N ASP A 21 22.52 2.69 10.66
CA ASP A 21 23.68 2.46 9.77
C ASP A 21 24.72 1.50 10.36
N GLN A 22 24.74 1.35 11.70
CA GLN A 22 25.75 0.57 12.41
C GLN A 22 25.23 -0.78 12.94
N VAL A 23 23.91 -0.99 12.92
CA VAL A 23 23.28 -2.14 13.54
C VAL A 23 22.64 -3.05 12.50
N ASP A 24 22.90 -4.35 12.64
CA ASP A 24 22.20 -5.40 11.90
C ASP A 24 20.74 -5.44 12.33
N THR A 25 19.86 -4.89 11.49
CA THR A 25 18.44 -4.71 11.77
C THR A 25 17.70 -6.02 12.00
N THR A 26 18.26 -7.16 11.59
CA THR A 26 17.70 -8.49 11.84
C THR A 26 17.85 -8.97 13.29
N LYS A 27 18.64 -8.25 14.10
CA LYS A 27 18.93 -8.58 15.51
C LYS A 27 18.30 -7.61 16.51
N LEU A 28 17.54 -6.63 16.03
CA LEU A 28 16.86 -5.65 16.87
C LEU A 28 15.56 -6.23 17.42
N GLU A 29 15.46 -6.30 18.75
CA GLU A 29 14.20 -6.67 19.41
C GLU A 29 13.25 -5.46 19.46
N GLY A 30 11.95 -5.71 19.25
CA GLY A 30 10.93 -4.64 19.30
C GLY A 30 10.71 -3.89 17.99
N MET A 31 11.39 -4.28 16.90
CA MET A 31 10.82 -4.05 15.58
C MET A 31 9.62 -4.99 15.47
N GLU A 32 8.41 -4.46 15.63
CA GLU A 32 7.20 -5.23 15.33
C GLU A 32 7.37 -5.78 13.91
N GLU A 33 7.42 -7.11 13.78
CA GLU A 33 7.12 -7.76 12.51
C GLU A 33 5.83 -7.12 12.03
N VAL A 34 5.92 -6.37 10.94
CA VAL A 34 4.75 -5.78 10.30
C VAL A 34 3.83 -6.97 10.04
N GLY A 35 2.82 -7.13 10.90
CA GLY A 35 1.95 -8.30 10.89
C GLY A 35 1.53 -8.57 9.47
N GLU A 36 1.67 -9.83 9.04
CA GLU A 36 1.44 -10.29 7.67
C GLU A 36 0.34 -9.45 7.03
N VAL A 37 0.74 -8.55 6.10
CA VAL A 37 -0.23 -7.83 5.28
C VAL A 37 -1.07 -8.93 4.67
N PRO A 38 -2.39 -9.01 4.97
CA PRO A 38 -3.19 -10.15 4.60
C PRO A 38 -2.97 -10.39 3.12
N ASP A 39 -2.51 -11.60 2.78
CA ASP A 39 -2.09 -11.93 1.43
C ASP A 39 -3.28 -11.69 0.50
N GLN A 40 -3.29 -10.54 -0.18
CA GLN A 40 -4.39 -10.17 -1.03
C GLN A 40 -4.14 -10.84 -2.37
N ASP A 41 -4.67 -12.05 -2.50
CA ASP A 41 -4.62 -12.79 -3.76
C ASP A 41 -5.17 -11.93 -4.90
N LEU A 42 -4.30 -11.63 -5.86
CA LEU A 42 -4.65 -10.86 -7.04
C LEU A 42 -5.25 -11.79 -8.10
N VAL A 43 -6.56 -11.63 -8.33
CA VAL A 43 -7.26 -12.34 -9.40
C VAL A 43 -7.24 -11.50 -10.69
N ASN A 44 -6.90 -12.13 -11.82
CA ASN A 44 -7.02 -11.50 -13.12
C ASN A 44 -8.48 -11.54 -13.61
N VAL A 45 -9.05 -10.38 -13.90
CA VAL A 45 -10.39 -10.24 -14.47
C VAL A 45 -10.27 -9.58 -15.84
N SER A 46 -10.79 -10.26 -16.86
CA SER A 46 -10.89 -9.73 -18.23
C SER A 46 -12.31 -9.26 -18.52
N LEU A 47 -12.46 -7.99 -18.90
CA LEU A 47 -13.75 -7.37 -19.24
C LEU A 47 -13.73 -6.86 -20.68
N ARG A 48 -14.88 -6.96 -21.36
CA ARG A 48 -15.08 -6.37 -22.69
C ARG A 48 -15.88 -5.10 -22.55
N LEU A 49 -15.34 -3.99 -23.06
CA LEU A 49 -15.96 -2.67 -23.03
C LEU A 49 -15.94 -2.06 -24.44
N PRO A 50 -16.91 -1.20 -24.78
CA PRO A 50 -16.85 -0.40 -25.98
C PRO A 50 -15.55 0.43 -26.03
N ARG A 51 -14.96 0.55 -27.22
CA ARG A 51 -13.68 1.25 -27.40
C ARG A 51 -13.75 2.70 -26.91
N ARG A 52 -14.87 3.39 -27.15
CA ARG A 52 -15.10 4.76 -26.69
C ARG A 52 -15.00 4.88 -25.17
N ASP A 53 -15.55 3.92 -24.44
CA ASP A 53 -15.56 3.95 -22.97
C ASP A 53 -14.15 3.71 -22.43
N VAL A 54 -13.38 2.82 -23.06
CA VAL A 54 -11.95 2.60 -22.72
C VAL A 54 -11.14 3.88 -22.90
N GLU A 55 -11.39 4.64 -23.98
CA GLU A 55 -10.71 5.91 -24.22
C GLU A 55 -11.08 6.96 -23.16
N VAL A 56 -12.35 7.05 -22.79
CA VAL A 56 -12.80 7.94 -21.71
C VAL A 56 -12.13 7.57 -20.38
N LEU A 57 -12.09 6.29 -20.03
CA LEU A 57 -11.45 5.80 -18.81
C LEU A 57 -9.94 6.11 -18.79
N ARG A 58 -9.26 5.96 -19.93
CA ARG A 58 -7.82 6.30 -20.05
C ARG A 58 -7.56 7.79 -19.86
N ARG A 59 -8.41 8.65 -20.44
CA ARG A 59 -8.30 10.10 -20.26
C ARG A 59 -8.55 10.51 -18.82
N ALA A 60 -9.57 9.96 -18.18
CA ALA A 60 -9.85 10.20 -16.76
C ALA A 60 -8.69 9.73 -15.88
N ALA A 61 -8.14 8.55 -16.14
CA ALA A 61 -6.97 8.05 -15.42
C ALA A 61 -5.76 8.99 -15.55
N ALA A 62 -5.51 9.51 -16.77
CA ALA A 62 -4.41 10.45 -17.01
C ALA A 62 -4.60 11.79 -16.29
N GLN A 63 -5.84 12.29 -16.19
CA GLN A 63 -6.15 13.51 -15.44
C GLN A 63 -5.87 13.35 -13.93
N GLU A 64 -6.12 12.16 -13.40
CA GLU A 64 -5.82 11.81 -12.01
C GLU A 64 -4.35 11.40 -11.78
N GLY A 65 -3.52 11.38 -12.83
CA GLY A 65 -2.12 10.96 -12.74
C GLY A 65 -1.94 9.46 -12.45
N LEU A 66 -2.96 8.64 -12.70
CA LEU A 66 -2.97 7.22 -12.36
C LEU A 66 -2.83 6.33 -13.61
N PRO A 67 -2.13 5.18 -13.50
CA PRO A 67 -2.21 4.13 -14.51
C PRO A 67 -3.66 3.63 -14.67
N ALA A 68 -4.06 3.33 -15.90
CA ALA A 68 -5.44 2.93 -16.21
C ALA A 68 -5.95 1.75 -15.36
N SER A 69 -5.10 0.75 -15.09
CA SER A 69 -5.47 -0.40 -14.24
C SER A 69 -5.71 0.00 -12.77
N THR A 70 -4.92 0.92 -12.24
CA THR A 70 -5.08 1.45 -10.88
C THR A 70 -6.33 2.31 -10.78
N PHE A 71 -6.58 3.16 -11.79
CA PHE A 71 -7.81 3.94 -11.88
C PHE A 71 -9.05 3.03 -11.92
N MET A 72 -9.03 1.96 -12.73
CA MET A 72 -10.13 0.99 -12.79
C MET A 72 -10.39 0.31 -11.44
N ARG A 73 -9.33 -0.10 -10.72
CA ARG A 73 -9.46 -0.66 -9.36
C ARG A 73 -10.09 0.34 -8.39
N TRP A 74 -9.69 1.62 -8.48
CA TRP A 74 -10.24 2.68 -7.65
C TRP A 74 -11.74 2.91 -7.93
N VAL A 75 -12.12 2.99 -9.20
CA VAL A 75 -13.53 3.12 -9.63
C VAL A 75 -14.37 1.96 -9.10
N LEU A 76 -13.90 0.72 -9.31
CA LEU A 76 -14.59 -0.48 -8.82
C LEU A 76 -14.77 -0.45 -7.29
N ARG A 77 -13.71 -0.13 -6.54
CA ARG A 77 -13.76 -0.04 -5.08
C ARG A 77 -14.75 1.03 -4.61
N ARG A 78 -14.77 2.19 -5.26
CA ARG A 78 -15.69 3.29 -4.93
C ARG A 78 -17.14 2.90 -5.25
N PHE A 79 -17.37 2.27 -6.39
CA PHE A 79 -18.70 1.81 -6.79
C PHE A 79 -19.26 0.76 -5.81
N VAL A 80 -18.49 -0.27 -5.47
CA VAL A 80 -18.90 -1.32 -4.51
C VAL A 80 -19.17 -0.73 -3.12
N ARG A 81 -18.34 0.21 -2.65
CA ARG A 81 -18.59 0.93 -1.40
C ARG A 81 -19.88 1.75 -1.44
N GLY A 82 -20.18 2.41 -2.56
CA GLY A 82 -21.43 3.14 -2.75
C GLY A 82 -22.66 2.23 -2.68
N LEU A 83 -22.61 1.05 -3.31
CA LEU A 83 -23.69 0.07 -3.27
C LEU A 83 -23.94 -0.51 -1.88
N THR A 84 -22.88 -0.69 -1.09
CA THR A 84 -22.97 -1.25 0.26
C THR A 84 -23.39 -0.21 1.30
N ALA A 85 -23.04 1.06 1.10
CA ALA A 85 -23.45 2.16 1.96
C ALA A 85 -24.96 2.48 1.88
N GLY A 86 -25.61 2.27 0.73
CA GLY A 86 -27.06 2.49 0.56
C GLY A 86 -27.95 1.36 1.10
N LYS A 87 -27.36 0.30 1.67
CA LYS A 87 -28.08 -0.88 2.21
C LYS A 87 -28.16 -0.91 3.74
N ARG A 88 -27.82 0.19 4.42
CA ARG A 88 -27.94 0.34 5.88
C ARG A 88 -28.97 1.40 6.24
#